data_AF-A0A9Q0Q6D6-F1
#
_entry.id   AF-A0A9Q0Q6D6-F1
#
_cell.length_a   1.000
_cell.length_b   1.000
_cell.length_c   1.000
_cell.angle_alpha   90.00
_cell.angle_beta   90.00
_cell.angle_gamma   90.00
#
_symmetry.space_group_name_H-M   'P 1'
#
loop_
_entity.id
_entity.type
_entity.pdbx_description
1 polymer ?
#
loop_
_entity_poly.entity_id
_entity_poly.type
_entity_poly.pdbx_seq_one_letter_code
_entity_poly.pdbx_strand_id
1 'polypeptide(L)'
;MEKATSTEIGGGGGGSRRQSDLNRSFKLAIRSLLTSCSKQELAKAFSNFSNAEQESLHRLFIQVITSLHKMVEDEFESLCLETQVGAALETVEQLVEEKNLDSLFSEKSNIMDAVQNLSMAKRNEIHYLMGMLEKAEEQNRCLQDRVELLRQKMPDDSGISVVMEKFKSGILSYGTCSDGI
;
A
#
# COMPACT_ATOMS: atom_id res chain seq x y z
N MET A 1 -41.26 17.00 -34.82
CA MET A 1 -40.25 18.04 -35.09
C MET A 1 -40.28 18.99 -33.90
N GLU A 2 -39.80 18.51 -32.76
CA GLU A 2 -39.70 19.27 -31.51
C GLU A 2 -38.24 19.68 -31.34
N LYS A 3 -38.04 20.99 -31.24
CA LYS A 3 -36.74 21.61 -31.07
C LYS A 3 -36.41 21.57 -29.58
N ALA A 4 -35.67 20.55 -29.15
CA ALA A 4 -35.07 20.53 -27.83
C ALA A 4 -33.96 21.60 -27.81
N THR A 5 -34.20 22.67 -27.07
CA THR A 5 -33.21 23.69 -26.76
C THR A 5 -32.20 23.11 -25.79
N SER A 6 -30.96 23.01 -26.28
CA SER A 6 -29.74 22.79 -25.52
C SER A 6 -29.68 23.69 -24.28
N THR A 7 -29.52 23.08 -23.10
CA THR A 7 -28.93 23.79 -21.97
C THR A 7 -27.43 23.58 -22.07
N GLU A 8 -26.76 24.60 -22.59
CA GLU A 8 -25.31 24.74 -22.56
C GLU A 8 -24.86 24.76 -21.09
N ILE A 9 -24.03 23.79 -20.71
CA ILE A 9 -23.24 23.87 -19.48
C ILE A 9 -22.12 24.87 -19.79
N GLY A 10 -22.43 26.14 -19.57
CA GLY A 10 -21.47 27.24 -19.64
C GLY A 10 -20.47 27.13 -18.49
N GLY A 11 -19.19 27.03 -18.84
CA GLY A 11 -18.08 27.17 -17.91
C GLY A 11 -18.01 28.57 -17.32
N GLY A 12 -17.60 28.65 -16.05
CA GLY A 12 -17.32 29.90 -15.36
C GLY A 12 -17.23 29.74 -13.84
N GLY A 13 -16.01 29.58 -13.31
CA GLY A 13 -15.67 29.87 -11.90
C GLY A 13 -16.43 29.08 -10.82
N GLY A 14 -16.64 27.78 -10.99
CA GLY A 14 -17.28 26.95 -9.96
C GLY A 14 -16.28 26.55 -8.88
N GLY A 15 -16.35 27.19 -7.71
CA GLY A 15 -15.58 26.76 -6.54
C GLY A 15 -15.83 25.28 -6.20
N SER A 16 -14.83 24.63 -5.60
CA SER A 16 -14.89 23.21 -5.22
C SER A 16 -16.19 22.87 -4.45
N ARG A 17 -16.71 21.65 -4.65
CA ARG A 17 -17.89 21.13 -3.93
C ARG A 17 -17.73 21.32 -2.42
N ARG A 18 -16.55 21.02 -1.86
CA ARG A 18 -16.24 21.23 -0.43
C ARG A 18 -16.39 22.69 0.01
N GLN A 19 -15.96 23.64 -0.82
CA GLN A 19 -16.12 25.07 -0.54
C GLN A 19 -17.61 25.47 -0.52
N SER A 20 -18.39 24.95 -1.47
CA SER A 20 -19.83 25.19 -1.51
C SER A 20 -20.56 24.61 -0.29
N ASP A 21 -20.16 23.41 0.15
CA ASP A 21 -20.70 22.73 1.34
C ASP A 21 -20.35 23.47 2.63
N LEU A 22 -19.12 23.98 2.75
CA LEU A 22 -18.68 24.82 3.86
C LEU A 22 -19.54 26.10 3.96
N ASN A 23 -19.65 26.85 2.86
CA ASN A 23 -20.40 28.12 2.84
C ASN A 23 -21.89 27.88 3.16
N ARG A 24 -22.48 26.83 2.57
CA ARG A 24 -23.85 26.42 2.87
C ARG A 24 -24.04 26.08 4.34
N SER A 25 -23.15 25.28 4.92
CA SER A 25 -23.25 24.84 6.31
C SER A 25 -23.12 26.02 7.28
N PHE A 26 -22.17 26.92 7.00
CA PHE A 26 -21.99 28.14 7.79
C PHE A 26 -23.25 29.02 7.77
N LYS A 27 -23.77 29.35 6.58
CA LYS A 27 -25.01 30.16 6.43
C LYS A 27 -26.20 29.54 7.15
N LEU A 28 -26.33 28.21 7.12
CA LEU A 28 -27.38 27.51 7.86
C LEU A 28 -27.19 27.64 9.38
N ALA A 29 -25.97 27.52 9.88
CA ALA A 29 -25.68 27.62 11.31
C ALA A 29 -26.00 29.01 11.87
N ILE A 30 -25.57 30.06 11.17
CA ILE A 30 -25.77 31.45 11.64
C ILE A 30 -27.21 31.95 11.49
N ARG A 31 -28.05 31.32 10.65
CA ARG A 31 -29.46 31.69 10.50
C ARG A 31 -30.21 31.65 11.84
N SER A 32 -29.73 30.83 12.79
CA SER A 32 -30.25 30.76 14.15
C SER A 32 -30.21 32.10 14.90
N LEU A 33 -29.28 33.01 14.58
CA LEU A 33 -29.25 34.36 15.17
C LEU A 33 -30.57 35.09 14.93
N LEU A 34 -31.11 35.01 13.72
CA LEU A 34 -32.34 35.72 13.32
C LEU A 34 -33.59 35.19 14.05
N THR A 35 -33.51 34.01 14.66
CA THR A 35 -34.61 33.36 15.37
C THR A 35 -34.33 33.19 16.87
N SER A 36 -33.29 33.83 17.39
CA SER A 36 -32.78 33.61 18.75
C SER A 36 -33.65 34.19 19.87
N CYS A 37 -34.44 35.22 19.58
CA CYS A 37 -35.34 35.85 20.55
C CYS A 37 -36.67 36.19 19.91
N SER A 38 -37.75 35.73 20.53
CA SER A 38 -39.10 36.06 20.13
C SER A 38 -39.56 37.40 20.73
N LYS A 39 -40.53 38.04 20.08
CA LYS A 39 -41.21 39.22 20.62
C LYS A 39 -41.76 39.02 22.02
N GLN A 40 -42.27 37.81 22.32
CA GLN A 40 -42.87 37.49 23.61
C GLN A 40 -41.82 37.40 24.73
N GLU A 41 -40.65 36.82 24.43
CA GLU A 41 -39.53 36.78 25.39
C GLU A 41 -39.02 38.18 25.71
N LEU A 42 -38.92 39.03 24.68
CA LEU A 42 -38.52 40.42 24.84
C LEU A 42 -39.57 41.21 25.66
N ALA A 43 -40.86 41.07 25.35
CA ALA A 43 -41.92 41.70 26.13
C ALA A 43 -41.94 41.24 27.59
N LYS A 44 -41.66 39.95 27.84
CA LYS A 44 -41.54 39.39 29.20
C LYS A 44 -40.33 39.95 29.94
N ALA A 45 -39.19 40.09 29.27
CA ALA A 45 -37.98 40.66 29.86
C ALA A 45 -38.13 42.14 30.21
N PHE A 46 -38.92 42.87 29.42
CA PHE A 46 -39.19 44.31 29.59
C PHE A 46 -40.65 44.57 29.97
N SER A 47 -41.20 43.82 30.94
CA SER A 47 -42.60 43.93 31.36
C SER A 47 -42.98 45.28 31.97
N ASN A 48 -41.99 46.05 32.41
CA ASN A 48 -42.18 47.38 32.99
C ASN A 48 -42.37 48.47 31.91
N PHE A 49 -42.09 48.14 30.65
CA PHE A 49 -42.25 49.07 29.53
C PHE A 49 -43.69 49.06 29.04
N SER A 50 -44.14 50.19 28.52
CA SER A 50 -45.40 50.27 27.78
C SER A 50 -45.33 49.44 26.49
N ASN A 51 -46.50 49.09 25.95
CA ASN A 51 -46.56 48.37 24.67
C ASN A 51 -45.82 49.11 23.55
N ALA A 52 -45.89 50.45 23.50
CA ALA A 52 -45.19 51.24 22.49
C ALA A 52 -43.67 51.15 22.59
N GLU A 53 -43.13 51.18 23.81
CA GLU A 53 -41.70 51.01 24.08
C GLU A 53 -41.24 49.59 23.73
N GLN A 54 -42.04 48.56 24.06
CA GLN A 54 -41.75 47.17 23.70
C GLN A 54 -41.72 46.95 22.17
N GLU A 55 -42.66 47.55 21.42
CA GLU A 55 -42.63 47.50 19.95
C GLU A 55 -41.38 48.18 19.37
N SER A 56 -41.02 49.35 19.90
CA SER A 56 -39.83 50.09 19.47
C SER A 56 -38.56 49.30 19.76
N LEU A 57 -38.46 48.70 20.95
CA LEU A 57 -37.35 47.85 21.34
C LEU A 57 -37.25 46.59 20.49
N HIS A 58 -38.38 45.94 20.17
CA HIS A 58 -38.40 44.78 19.28
C HIS A 58 -37.95 45.14 17.86
N ARG A 59 -38.35 46.31 17.32
CA ARG A 59 -37.83 46.80 16.04
C ARG A 59 -36.32 47.05 16.08
N LEU A 60 -35.82 47.67 17.14
CA LEU A 60 -34.39 47.90 17.32
C LEU A 60 -33.63 46.57 17.41
N PHE A 61 -34.16 45.60 18.14
CA PHE A 61 -33.59 44.25 18.23
C PHE A 61 -33.49 43.58 16.86
N ILE A 62 -34.55 43.61 16.04
CA ILE A 62 -34.52 43.08 14.67
C ILE A 62 -33.42 43.75 13.84
N GLN A 63 -33.28 45.08 13.96
CA GLN A 63 -32.26 45.83 13.24
C GLN A 63 -30.85 45.39 13.66
N VAL A 64 -30.60 45.28 14.96
CA VAL A 64 -29.31 44.85 15.50
C VAL A 64 -28.98 43.42 15.08
N ILE A 65 -29.91 42.47 15.23
CA ILE A 65 -29.65 41.06 14.93
C ILE A 65 -29.46 40.82 13.43
N THR A 66 -30.18 41.56 12.57
CA THR A 66 -30.00 41.50 11.11
C THR A 66 -28.66 42.08 10.70
N SER A 67 -28.25 43.21 11.31
CA SER A 67 -26.95 43.81 11.04
C SER A 67 -25.81 42.91 11.50
N LEU A 68 -25.93 42.29 12.68
CA LEU A 68 -24.95 41.33 13.21
C LEU A 68 -24.84 40.10 12.32
N HIS A 69 -25.97 39.53 11.88
CA HIS A 69 -25.99 38.39 10.96
C HIS A 69 -25.20 38.70 9.68
N LYS A 70 -25.48 39.84 9.04
CA LYS A 70 -24.78 40.26 7.83
C LYS A 70 -23.29 40.49 8.08
N MET A 71 -22.93 41.17 9.18
CA MET A 71 -21.53 41.41 9.52
C MET A 71 -20.75 40.11 9.72
N VAL A 72 -21.37 39.10 10.35
CA VAL A 72 -20.77 37.77 10.52
C VAL A 72 -20.61 37.04 9.18
N GLU A 73 -21.56 37.17 8.25
CA GLU A 73 -21.43 36.63 6.88
C GLU A 73 -20.27 37.28 6.12
N ASP A 74 -20.23 38.60 6.11
CA ASP A 74 -19.22 39.38 5.39
C ASP A 74 -17.81 39.11 5.95
N GLU A 75 -17.66 39.06 7.29
CA GLU A 75 -16.38 38.75 7.95
C GLU A 75 -15.92 37.32 7.67
N PHE A 76 -16.83 36.34 7.70
CA PHE A 76 -16.50 34.95 7.39
C PHE A 76 -16.03 34.79 5.94
N GLU A 77 -16.70 35.46 4.99
CA GLU A 77 -16.30 35.45 3.58
C GLU A 77 -14.93 36.11 3.39
N SER A 78 -14.69 37.26 4.03
CA SER A 78 -13.39 37.93 4.05
C SER A 78 -12.29 37.02 4.60
N LEU A 79 -12.53 36.38 5.75
CA LEU A 79 -11.58 35.46 6.37
C LEU A 79 -11.27 34.26 5.48
N CYS A 80 -12.28 33.69 4.81
CA CYS A 80 -12.08 32.57 3.88
C CYS A 80 -11.21 32.95 2.68
N LEU A 81 -11.35 34.18 2.19
CA LEU A 81 -10.52 34.71 1.11
C LEU A 81 -9.08 34.97 1.59
N GLU A 82 -8.92 35.65 2.73
CA GLU A 82 -7.62 35.97 3.33
C GLU A 82 -6.80 34.71 3.60
N THR A 83 -7.44 33.70 4.20
CA THR A 83 -6.81 32.43 4.57
C THR A 83 -6.75 31.42 3.43
N GLN A 84 -7.23 31.77 2.24
CA GLN A 84 -7.25 30.92 1.05
C GLN A 84 -7.89 29.55 1.27
N VAL A 85 -8.93 29.49 2.12
CA VAL A 85 -9.67 28.25 2.42
C VAL A 85 -10.22 27.61 1.14
N GLY A 86 -10.68 28.42 0.19
CA GLY A 86 -11.15 27.93 -1.11
C GLY A 86 -10.08 27.12 -1.86
N ALA A 87 -8.88 27.68 -2.00
CA ALA A 87 -7.76 27.01 -2.70
C ALA A 87 -7.30 25.75 -1.96
N ALA A 88 -7.28 25.79 -0.62
CA ALA A 88 -6.95 24.61 0.18
C ALA A 88 -7.98 23.48 -0.02
N LEU A 89 -9.27 23.79 -0.01
CA LEU A 89 -10.33 22.81 -0.23
C LEU A 89 -10.35 22.27 -1.67
N GLU A 90 -10.05 23.10 -2.66
CA GLU A 90 -9.86 22.69 -4.05
C GLU A 90 -8.69 21.72 -4.21
N THR A 91 -7.55 22.01 -3.56
CA THR A 91 -6.39 21.11 -3.54
C THR A 91 -6.75 19.76 -2.91
N VAL A 92 -7.50 19.76 -1.80
CA VAL A 92 -7.97 18.52 -1.17
C VAL A 92 -8.90 17.74 -2.10
N GLU A 93 -9.82 18.41 -2.79
CA GLU A 93 -10.70 17.76 -3.77
C GLU A 93 -9.88 17.09 -4.88
N GLN A 94 -8.92 17.82 -5.46
CA GLN A 94 -8.04 17.31 -6.51
C GLN A 94 -7.23 16.10 -6.06
N LEU A 95 -6.65 16.13 -4.85
CA LEU A 95 -5.90 15.00 -4.30
C LEU A 95 -6.78 13.77 -4.07
N VAL A 96 -8.02 13.97 -3.63
CA VAL A 96 -8.98 12.88 -3.46
C VAL A 96 -9.36 12.27 -4.81
N GLU A 97 -9.61 13.10 -5.82
CA GLU A 97 -9.88 12.65 -7.20
C GLU A 97 -8.70 11.88 -7.78
N GLU A 98 -7.48 12.41 -7.66
CA GLU A 98 -6.25 11.74 -8.10
C GLU A 98 -6.10 10.37 -7.44
N LYS A 99 -6.29 10.29 -6.11
CA LYS A 99 -6.21 9.02 -5.37
C LYS A 99 -7.25 7.99 -5.78
N ASN A 100 -8.45 8.43 -6.13
CA ASN A 100 -9.50 7.52 -6.59
C ASN A 100 -9.24 7.01 -8.02
N LEU A 101 -8.54 7.78 -8.85
CA LEU A 101 -8.20 7.40 -10.22
C LEU A 101 -6.93 6.54 -10.29
N ASP A 102 -6.02 6.67 -9.32
CA ASP A 102 -4.79 5.88 -9.26
C ASP A 102 -5.07 4.41 -8.89
N SER A 103 -5.41 3.62 -9.92
CA SER A 103 -5.63 2.17 -9.82
C SER A 103 -4.42 1.42 -9.25
N LEU A 104 -3.21 1.99 -9.34
CA LEU A 104 -1.98 1.38 -8.80
C LEU A 104 -1.94 1.38 -7.28
N PHE A 105 -2.67 2.25 -6.58
CA PHE A 105 -2.74 2.20 -5.11
C PHE A 105 -3.50 0.96 -4.60
N SER A 106 -4.52 0.52 -5.34
CA SER A 106 -5.21 -0.74 -5.09
C SER A 106 -4.34 -1.96 -5.47
N GLU A 107 -3.61 -1.86 -6.59
CA GLU A 107 -2.79 -2.95 -7.13
C GLU A 107 -1.47 -3.15 -6.37
N LYS A 108 -0.93 -2.10 -5.74
CA LYS A 108 0.31 -2.15 -4.93
C LYS A 108 0.21 -3.13 -3.75
N SER A 109 -0.97 -3.28 -3.15
CA SER A 109 -1.20 -4.28 -2.10
C SER A 109 -1.03 -5.70 -2.66
N ASN A 110 -1.66 -5.98 -3.81
CA ASN A 110 -1.60 -7.29 -4.46
C ASN A 110 -0.18 -7.66 -4.92
N ILE A 111 0.56 -6.69 -5.46
CA ILE A 111 1.94 -6.90 -5.92
C ILE A 111 2.86 -7.22 -4.73
N MET A 112 2.69 -6.53 -3.60
CA MET A 112 3.51 -6.76 -2.41
C MET A 112 3.31 -8.17 -1.84
N ASP A 113 2.06 -8.63 -1.78
CA ASP A 113 1.72 -9.98 -1.33
C ASP A 113 2.30 -11.05 -2.28
N ALA A 114 2.21 -10.82 -3.59
CA ALA A 114 2.80 -11.72 -4.60
C ALA A 114 4.34 -11.81 -4.46
N VAL A 115 5.01 -10.69 -4.22
CA VAL A 115 6.47 -10.64 -3.99
C VAL A 115 6.84 -11.39 -2.72
N GLN A 116 6.08 -11.22 -1.63
CA GLN A 116 6.36 -11.92 -0.37
C GLN A 116 6.17 -13.43 -0.50
N ASN A 117 5.10 -13.87 -1.17
CA ASN A 117 4.85 -15.29 -1.44
C ASN A 117 5.94 -15.91 -2.31
N LEU A 118 6.35 -15.22 -3.39
CA LEU A 118 7.43 -15.68 -4.26
C LEU A 118 8.77 -15.78 -3.50
N SER A 119 9.07 -14.79 -2.66
CA SER A 119 10.28 -14.77 -1.82
C SER A 119 10.29 -15.96 -0.84
N MET A 120 9.15 -16.24 -0.20
CA MET A 120 9.01 -17.38 0.70
C MET A 120 9.19 -18.71 -0.04
N ALA A 121 8.54 -18.87 -1.20
CA ALA A 121 8.68 -20.06 -2.02
C ALA A 121 10.14 -20.28 -2.47
N LYS A 122 10.84 -19.23 -2.90
CA LYS A 122 12.26 -19.31 -3.26
C LYS A 122 13.15 -19.69 -2.10
N ARG A 123 12.90 -19.16 -0.90
CA ARG A 123 13.66 -19.54 0.31
C ARG A 123 13.47 -21.01 0.66
N ASN A 124 12.24 -21.50 0.57
CA ASN A 124 11.92 -22.91 0.84
C ASN A 124 12.61 -23.83 -0.18
N GLU A 125 12.61 -23.44 -1.46
CA GLU A 125 13.29 -24.19 -2.52
C GLU A 125 14.81 -24.24 -2.29
N ILE A 126 15.43 -23.11 -1.93
CA ILE A 126 16.86 -23.08 -1.59
C ILE A 126 17.17 -24.03 -0.43
N HIS A 127 16.35 -24.01 0.62
CA HIS A 127 16.55 -24.88 1.77
C HIS A 127 16.38 -26.37 1.40
N TYR A 128 15.44 -26.69 0.52
CA TYR A 128 15.24 -28.05 0.02
C TYR A 128 16.44 -28.53 -0.80
N LEU A 129 16.89 -27.72 -1.76
CA LEU A 129 18.04 -28.05 -2.61
C LEU A 129 19.33 -28.18 -1.80
N MET A 130 19.53 -27.34 -0.79
CA MET A 130 20.67 -27.42 0.12
C MET A 130 20.67 -28.75 0.89
N GLY A 131 19.52 -29.18 1.40
CA GLY A 131 19.39 -30.49 2.06
C GLY A 131 19.58 -31.69 1.13
N MET A 132 19.22 -31.56 -0.16
CA MET A 132 19.53 -32.57 -1.16
C MET A 132 21.04 -32.63 -1.46
N LEU A 133 21.69 -31.47 -1.56
CA LEU A 133 23.12 -31.38 -1.83
C LEU A 133 23.94 -32.01 -0.70
N GLU A 134 23.63 -31.70 0.56
CA GLU A 134 24.29 -32.30 1.73
C GLU A 134 24.22 -33.83 1.72
N LYS A 135 23.06 -34.39 1.37
CA LYS A 135 22.89 -35.86 1.26
C LYS A 135 23.72 -36.45 0.14
N ALA A 136 23.77 -35.79 -1.02
CA ALA A 136 24.57 -36.25 -2.15
C ALA A 136 26.08 -36.18 -1.84
N GLU A 137 26.53 -35.13 -1.15
CA GLU A 137 27.91 -34.99 -0.70
C GLU A 137 28.31 -36.08 0.30
N GLU A 138 27.43 -36.42 1.25
CA GLU A 138 27.67 -37.50 2.21
C GLU A 138 27.79 -38.86 1.51
N GLN A 139 26.91 -39.13 0.55
CA GLN A 139 26.99 -40.35 -0.26
C GLN A 139 28.29 -40.41 -1.06
N ASN A 140 28.73 -39.29 -1.65
CA ASN A 140 30.00 -39.21 -2.35
C ASN A 140 31.19 -39.45 -1.42
N ARG A 141 31.20 -38.89 -0.21
CA ARG A 141 32.24 -39.18 0.80
C ARG A 141 32.31 -40.68 1.11
N CYS A 142 31.17 -41.31 1.43
CA CYS A 142 31.11 -42.75 1.69
C CYS A 142 31.64 -43.59 0.51
N LEU A 143 31.32 -43.20 -0.73
CA LEU A 143 31.81 -43.88 -1.92
C LEU A 143 33.32 -43.70 -2.10
N GLN A 144 33.85 -42.50 -1.86
CA GLN A 144 35.29 -42.23 -1.91
C GLN A 144 36.05 -43.06 -0.87
N ASP A 145 35.57 -43.10 0.38
CA ASP A 145 36.17 -43.91 1.45
C ASP A 145 36.22 -45.39 1.08
N ARG A 146 35.13 -45.90 0.48
CA ARG A 146 35.06 -47.28 0.00
C ARG A 146 36.03 -47.55 -1.16
N VAL A 147 36.16 -46.62 -2.10
CA VAL A 147 37.13 -46.74 -3.21
C VAL A 147 38.55 -46.78 -2.68
N GLU A 148 38.88 -45.93 -1.70
CA GLU A 148 40.21 -45.88 -1.10
C GLU A 148 40.52 -47.17 -0.30
N LEU A 149 39.56 -47.69 0.46
CA LEU A 149 39.71 -48.98 1.16
C LEU A 149 39.96 -50.14 0.18
N LEU A 150 39.22 -50.18 -0.94
CA LEU A 150 39.43 -51.18 -1.98
C LEU A 150 40.82 -51.05 -2.62
N ARG A 151 41.28 -49.82 -2.83
CA ARG A 151 42.63 -49.53 -3.35
C ARG A 151 43.73 -50.06 -2.43
N GLN A 152 43.56 -49.93 -1.12
CA GLN A 152 44.51 -50.44 -0.12
C GLN A 152 44.44 -51.97 0.07
N LYS A 153 43.26 -52.58 -0.13
CA LYS A 153 43.07 -54.03 -0.01
C LYS A 153 43.58 -54.81 -1.24
N MET A 154 43.67 -54.14 -2.39
CA MET A 154 44.38 -54.69 -3.54
C MET A 154 45.87 -54.79 -3.18
N PRO A 155 46.49 -55.99 -3.20
CA PRO A 155 47.93 -56.10 -2.99
C PRO A 155 48.65 -55.23 -4.03
N ASP A 156 49.69 -54.52 -3.62
CA ASP A 156 50.62 -53.90 -4.58
C ASP A 156 50.92 -54.94 -5.67
N ASP A 157 50.79 -54.52 -6.92
CA ASP A 157 50.91 -55.31 -8.16
C ASP A 157 52.19 -56.20 -8.19
N SER A 158 53.15 -55.89 -7.33
CA SER A 158 54.27 -56.73 -6.87
C SER A 158 53.90 -58.19 -6.56
N GLY A 159 52.84 -58.45 -5.78
CA GLY A 159 52.48 -59.81 -5.36
C GLY A 159 51.94 -60.67 -6.50
N ILE A 160 51.17 -60.06 -7.41
CA ILE A 160 50.57 -60.73 -8.58
C ILE A 160 51.63 -60.94 -9.65
N SER A 161 52.53 -59.97 -9.84
CA SER A 161 53.69 -60.07 -10.73
C SER A 161 54.61 -61.25 -10.36
N VAL A 162 54.93 -61.42 -9.07
CA VAL A 162 55.76 -62.54 -8.58
C VAL A 162 55.11 -63.92 -8.83
N VAL A 163 53.79 -64.02 -8.66
CA VAL A 163 53.04 -65.27 -8.92
C VAL A 163 53.01 -65.57 -10.42
N MET A 164 52.86 -64.54 -11.27
CA MET A 164 52.88 -64.67 -12.73
C MET A 164 54.28 -65.03 -13.27
N GLU A 165 55.35 -64.45 -12.71
CA GLU A 165 56.75 -64.79 -13.00
C GLU A 165 57.06 -66.25 -12.63
N LYS A 166 56.63 -66.71 -11.45
CA LYS A 166 56.75 -68.12 -11.05
C LYS A 166 55.98 -69.06 -11.97
N PHE A 167 54.78 -68.67 -12.40
CA PHE A 167 53.95 -69.46 -13.31
C PHE A 167 54.59 -69.54 -14.71
N LYS A 168 55.13 -68.43 -15.23
CA LYS A 168 55.90 -68.40 -16.49
C LYS A 168 57.15 -69.27 -16.42
N SER A 169 57.90 -69.18 -15.31
CA SER A 169 59.12 -69.97 -15.11
C SER A 169 58.83 -71.47 -15.02
N GLY A 170 57.71 -71.85 -14.39
CA GLY A 170 57.26 -73.24 -14.30
C GLY A 170 56.76 -73.84 -15.63
N ILE A 171 56.27 -73.02 -16.56
CA ILE A 171 55.90 -73.46 -17.92
C ILE A 171 57.15 -73.61 -18.81
N LEU A 172 58.16 -72.75 -18.61
CA LEU A 172 59.40 -72.78 -19.41
C LEU A 172 60.27 -74.02 -19.13
N SER A 173 60.18 -74.61 -17.93
CA SER A 173 60.99 -75.79 -17.55
C SER A 173 60.54 -77.12 -18.17
N TYR A 174 59.40 -77.17 -18.87
CA TYR A 174 58.93 -78.37 -19.58
C TYR A 174 59.17 -78.33 -21.10
N GLY A 175 59.75 -77.24 -21.63
CA GLY A 175 59.85 -77.00 -23.08
C GLY A 175 61.25 -77.12 -23.71
N THR A 176 62.31 -77.46 -22.95
CA THR A 176 63.68 -77.54 -23.49
C THR A 176 64.27 -78.93 -23.34
N CYS A 177 63.90 -79.83 -24.25
CA CYS A 177 64.70 -80.97 -24.69
C CYS A 177 64.14 -81.49 -26.02
N SER A 178 64.55 -80.88 -27.13
CA SER A 178 64.60 -81.56 -28.43
C SER A 178 65.78 -81.07 -29.26
N ASP A 179 66.56 -82.06 -29.69
CA ASP A 179 67.44 -82.14 -30.87
C ASP A 179 68.84 -81.51 -30.88
N GLY A 180 69.82 -82.39 -31.13
CA GLY A 180 71.20 -82.07 -31.45
C GLY A 180 72.08 -83.29 -31.73
N ILE A 181 71.86 -83.91 -32.90
CA ILE A 181 72.73 -84.82 -33.70
C ILE A 181 72.87 -86.28 -33.23
#